data_AF-A0A6P0HDM8-F1
#
_entry.id   AF-A0A6P0HDM8-F1
#
_cell.length_a   1.000
_cell.length_b   1.000
_cell.length_c   1.000
_cell.angle_alpha   90.00
_cell.angle_beta   90.00
_cell.angle_gamma   90.00
#
_symmetry.space_group_name_H-M   'P 1'
#
loop_
_entity.id
_entity.type
_entity.pdbx_description
1 polymer ?
#
loop_
_entity_poly.entity_id
_entity_poly.type
_entity_poly.pdbx_seq_one_letter_code
_entity_poly.pdbx_strand_id
1 'polypeptide(L)'
;MRDLAWGLGVAVLSAAAWFGWMGWDDEYQVDTATNQVSGPYEAWQVVGCVVTLLVVGVVAARWWRPFATATVLSLAFTVAWSVTAAAEDDTGLWGVGAVLVLVGTAAASLLVAAVVAAVATAREPR
;
A
#
# COMPACT_ATOMS: atom_id res chain seq x y z
N MET A 1 24.60 4.79 -2.38
CA MET A 1 23.88 4.72 -3.68
C MET A 1 22.90 3.54 -3.74
N ARG A 2 23.34 2.30 -3.48
CA ARG A 2 22.46 1.11 -3.50
C ARG A 2 21.23 1.19 -2.58
N ASP A 3 21.39 1.65 -1.34
CA ASP A 3 20.25 1.79 -0.41
C ASP A 3 19.22 2.82 -0.86
N LEU A 4 19.69 3.92 -1.46
CA LEU A 4 18.80 4.94 -2.04
C LEU A 4 18.04 4.37 -3.24
N ALA A 5 18.70 3.58 -4.09
CA ALA A 5 18.05 2.95 -5.23
C ALA A 5 16.94 1.98 -4.80
N TRP A 6 17.19 1.16 -3.77
CA TRP A 6 16.16 0.28 -3.20
C TRP A 6 15.01 1.05 -2.58
N GLY A 7 15.30 2.06 -1.75
CA GLY A 7 14.27 2.90 -1.14
C GLY A 7 13.42 3.60 -2.19
N LEU A 8 14.04 4.21 -3.20
CA LEU A 8 13.33 4.84 -4.31
C LEU A 8 12.51 3.83 -5.12
N GLY A 9 13.05 2.65 -5.40
CA GLY A 9 12.34 1.59 -6.10
C GLY A 9 11.07 1.16 -5.35
N VAL A 10 11.16 0.93 -4.04
CA VAL A 10 9.99 0.62 -3.20
C VAL A 10 8.99 1.76 -3.23
N ALA A 11 9.45 3.01 -3.05
CA ALA A 11 8.56 4.17 -3.04
C ALA A 11 7.80 4.31 -4.36
N VAL A 12 8.50 4.25 -5.50
CA VAL A 12 7.90 4.38 -6.84
C VAL A 12 6.91 3.24 -7.11
N LEU A 13 7.28 1.99 -6.81
CA LEU A 13 6.39 0.85 -7.04
C LEU A 13 5.14 0.89 -6.13
N SER A 14 5.27 1.36 -4.90
CA SER A 14 4.15 1.50 -3.97
C SER A 14 3.18 2.60 -4.43
N ALA A 15 3.71 3.74 -4.88
CA ALA A 15 2.90 4.79 -5.48
C ALA A 15 2.24 4.33 -6.80
N ALA A 16 2.98 3.61 -7.65
CA ALA A 16 2.44 3.05 -8.88
C ALA A 16 1.33 2.01 -8.63
N ALA A 17 1.38 1.27 -7.53
CA ALA A 17 0.30 0.36 -7.15
C ALA A 17 -1.01 1.12 -6.86
N TRP A 18 -0.93 2.28 -6.19
CA TRP A 18 -2.11 3.14 -6.00
C TRP A 18 -2.68 3.59 -7.35
N PHE A 19 -1.87 4.26 -8.16
CA PHE A 19 -2.34 4.83 -9.43
C PHE A 19 -2.71 3.79 -10.49
N GLY A 20 -2.14 2.58 -10.43
CA GLY A 20 -2.45 1.52 -11.38
C GLY A 20 -3.77 0.81 -11.09
N TRP A 21 -4.17 0.72 -9.82
CA TRP A 21 -5.34 -0.06 -9.41
C TRP A 21 -6.54 0.77 -8.98
N MET A 22 -6.32 1.88 -8.27
CA MET A 22 -7.39 2.62 -7.60
C MET A 22 -7.42 4.10 -7.99
N GLY A 23 -6.28 4.75 -8.18
CA GLY A 23 -6.22 6.21 -8.35
C GLY A 23 -6.80 6.78 -9.66
N TRP A 24 -7.49 5.97 -10.46
CA TRP A 24 -8.13 6.39 -11.72
C TRP A 24 -9.63 6.08 -11.78
N ASP A 25 -10.16 5.31 -10.83
CA ASP A 25 -11.54 4.86 -10.86
C ASP A 25 -12.35 5.58 -9.79
N ASP A 26 -13.33 6.34 -10.24
CA ASP A 26 -14.23 7.17 -9.43
C ASP A 26 -15.70 6.75 -9.63
N GLU A 27 -15.96 5.65 -10.34
CA GLU A 27 -17.31 5.23 -10.71
C GLU A 27 -18.01 4.50 -9.55
N TYR A 28 -19.04 5.14 -8.99
CA TYR A 28 -19.92 4.50 -8.02
C TYR A 28 -20.99 3.67 -8.72
N GLN A 29 -21.16 2.44 -8.27
CA GLN A 29 -22.16 1.52 -8.77
C GLN A 29 -23.32 1.39 -7.80
N VAL A 30 -24.52 1.23 -8.35
CA VAL A 30 -25.74 1.01 -7.59
C VAL A 30 -26.21 -0.41 -7.83
N ASP A 31 -26.25 -1.21 -6.76
CA ASP A 31 -26.86 -2.53 -6.80
C ASP A 31 -28.39 -2.36 -6.93
N THR A 32 -28.93 -2.71 -8.10
CA THR A 32 -30.37 -2.60 -8.38
C THR A 32 -31.27 -3.50 -7.51
N ALA A 33 -30.71 -4.56 -6.89
CA ALA A 33 -31.47 -5.47 -6.04
C ALA A 33 -31.54 -4.98 -4.59
N THR A 34 -30.49 -4.31 -4.10
CA THR A 34 -30.39 -3.85 -2.71
C THR A 34 -30.49 -2.33 -2.55
N ASN A 35 -30.49 -1.58 -3.66
CA ASN A 35 -30.32 -0.12 -3.71
C ASN A 35 -29.09 0.39 -2.95
N GLN A 36 -28.09 -0.47 -2.73
CA GLN A 36 -26.85 -0.08 -2.09
C GLN A 36 -25.92 0.56 -3.10
N VAL A 37 -25.28 1.66 -2.68
CA VAL A 37 -24.22 2.31 -3.44
C VAL A 37 -22.89 1.71 -2.97
N SER A 38 -22.13 1.19 -3.91
CA SER A 38 -20.81 0.57 -3.68
C SER A 38 -19.81 1.17 -4.67
N GLY A 39 -18.57 1.35 -4.23
CA GLY A 39 -17.52 1.96 -5.02
C GLY A 39 -16.75 3.04 -4.26
N PRO A 40 -15.84 3.74 -4.94
CA PRO A 40 -15.59 3.64 -6.38
C PRO A 40 -14.79 2.39 -6.78
N TYR A 41 -14.17 1.67 -5.83
CA TYR A 41 -13.32 0.53 -6.14
C TYR A 41 -14.05 -0.81 -6.16
N GLU A 42 -13.75 -1.59 -7.20
CA GLU A 42 -14.12 -2.98 -7.33
C GLU A 42 -13.25 -3.91 -6.49
N ALA A 43 -13.83 -5.04 -6.08
CA ALA A 43 -13.12 -6.04 -5.28
C ALA A 43 -11.82 -6.53 -5.94
N TRP A 44 -11.82 -6.66 -7.28
CA TRP A 44 -10.63 -7.11 -8.02
C TRP A 44 -9.52 -6.05 -8.04
N GLN A 45 -9.85 -4.74 -8.05
CA GLN A 45 -8.87 -3.66 -7.97
C GLN A 45 -8.16 -3.67 -6.62
N VAL A 46 -8.94 -3.79 -5.55
CA VAL A 46 -8.40 -3.86 -4.19
C VAL A 46 -7.49 -5.08 -4.03
N VAL A 47 -7.93 -6.26 -4.49
CA VAL A 47 -7.12 -7.48 -4.45
C VAL A 47 -5.84 -7.33 -5.28
N GLY A 48 -5.94 -6.78 -6.49
CA GLY A 48 -4.80 -6.51 -7.35
C GLY A 48 -3.76 -5.58 -6.70
N CYS A 49 -4.23 -4.51 -6.05
CA CYS A 49 -3.38 -3.60 -5.32
C CYS A 49 -2.68 -4.29 -4.13
N VAL A 50 -3.43 -5.03 -3.31
CA VAL A 50 -2.89 -5.75 -2.16
C VAL A 50 -1.83 -6.77 -2.60
N VAL A 51 -2.11 -7.57 -3.62
CA VAL A 51 -1.16 -8.56 -4.16
C VAL A 51 0.11 -7.86 -4.68
N THR A 52 -0.04 -6.73 -5.39
CA THR A 52 1.10 -5.95 -5.89
C THR A 52 1.98 -5.45 -4.75
N LEU A 53 1.38 -4.83 -3.71
CA LEU A 53 2.11 -4.34 -2.54
C LEU A 53 2.78 -5.48 -1.76
N LEU A 54 2.12 -6.65 -1.65
CA LEU A 54 2.71 -7.82 -1.02
C LEU A 54 3.95 -8.32 -1.77
N VAL A 55 3.89 -8.39 -3.10
CA VAL A 55 5.04 -8.78 -3.93
C VAL A 55 6.19 -7.81 -3.72
N VAL A 56 5.94 -6.49 -3.82
CA VAL A 56 6.95 -5.44 -3.60
C VAL A 56 7.55 -5.56 -2.20
N GLY A 57 6.69 -5.66 -1.18
CA GLY A 57 7.07 -5.74 0.22
C GLY A 57 7.94 -6.96 0.53
N VAL A 58 7.54 -8.17 0.08
CA VAL A 58 8.29 -9.41 0.32
C VAL A 58 9.64 -9.39 -0.40
N VAL A 59 9.67 -8.98 -1.67
CA VAL A 59 10.87 -8.89 -2.50
C VAL A 59 11.90 -7.94 -1.89
N ALA A 60 11.49 -6.72 -1.57
CA ALA A 60 12.40 -5.72 -1.01
C ALA A 60 12.80 -6.07 0.43
N ALA A 61 11.89 -6.62 1.25
CA ALA A 61 12.22 -7.06 2.60
C ALA A 61 13.25 -8.20 2.60
N ARG A 62 13.20 -9.09 1.59
CA ARG A 62 14.10 -10.23 1.46
C ARG A 62 15.52 -9.85 1.01
N TRP A 63 15.68 -8.81 0.20
CA TRP A 63 16.96 -8.46 -0.44
C TRP A 63 17.57 -7.12 0.00
N TRP A 64 16.83 -6.28 0.72
CA TRP A 64 17.32 -5.00 1.20
C TRP A 64 17.26 -4.89 2.72
N ARG A 65 16.17 -4.33 3.27
CA ARG A 65 16.00 -4.12 4.71
C ARG A 65 14.51 -4.25 5.03
N PRO A 66 14.09 -5.25 5.83
CA PRO A 66 12.67 -5.56 6.02
C PRO A 66 11.90 -4.38 6.62
N PHE A 67 12.38 -3.80 7.72
CA PHE A 67 11.68 -2.69 8.38
C PHE A 67 11.75 -1.38 7.59
N ALA A 68 12.86 -1.10 6.90
CA ALA A 68 12.94 0.08 6.03
C ALA A 68 11.98 -0.04 4.83
N THR A 69 11.82 -1.25 4.27
CA THR A 69 10.84 -1.53 3.22
C THR A 69 9.43 -1.22 3.72
N ALA A 70 9.07 -1.71 4.92
CA ALA A 70 7.75 -1.45 5.50
C ALA A 70 7.48 0.04 5.70
N THR A 71 8.45 0.80 6.24
CA THR A 71 8.32 2.25 6.41
C THR A 71 8.14 2.97 5.07
N VAL A 72 9.01 2.69 4.09
CA VAL A 72 8.99 3.40 2.81
C VAL A 72 7.73 3.07 2.00
N LEU A 73 7.32 1.80 1.96
CA LEU A 73 6.10 1.35 1.28
C LEU A 73 4.87 2.07 1.84
N SER A 74 4.72 2.06 3.17
CA SER A 74 3.55 2.63 3.84
C SER A 74 3.46 4.14 3.62
N LEU A 75 4.59 4.85 3.74
CA LEU A 75 4.65 6.28 3.49
C LEU A 75 4.35 6.62 2.03
N ALA A 76 5.01 5.94 1.08
CA ALA A 76 4.85 6.24 -0.34
C ALA A 76 3.43 5.94 -0.85
N PHE A 77 2.83 4.83 -0.41
CA PHE A 77 1.44 4.50 -0.73
C PHE A 77 0.48 5.52 -0.13
N THR A 78 0.65 5.89 1.14
CA THR A 78 -0.20 6.90 1.79
C THR A 78 -0.07 8.25 1.09
N VAL A 79 1.14 8.67 0.72
CA VAL A 79 1.34 9.93 -0.02
C VAL A 79 0.63 9.88 -1.38
N ALA A 80 0.74 8.76 -2.11
CA ALA A 80 0.07 8.61 -3.40
C ALA A 80 -1.47 8.69 -3.27
N TRP A 81 -2.03 7.96 -2.29
CA TRP A 81 -3.44 8.03 -1.93
C TRP A 81 -3.87 9.45 -1.55
N SER A 82 -3.06 10.12 -0.74
CA SER A 82 -3.34 11.46 -0.24
C SER A 82 -3.40 12.50 -1.36
N VAL A 83 -2.62 12.34 -2.44
CA VAL A 83 -2.63 13.27 -3.58
C VAL A 83 -3.97 13.26 -4.30
N THR A 84 -4.58 12.09 -4.49
CA THR A 84 -5.90 11.99 -5.12
C THR A 84 -7.00 12.39 -4.14
N ALA A 85 -6.95 11.92 -2.90
CA ALA A 85 -8.00 12.19 -1.91
C ALA A 85 -8.05 13.67 -1.46
N ALA A 86 -6.92 14.39 -1.46
CA ALA A 86 -6.91 15.81 -1.10
C ALA A 86 -7.56 16.70 -2.16
N ALA A 87 -7.64 16.24 -3.41
CA ALA A 87 -8.21 17.03 -4.51
C ALA A 87 -9.74 17.12 -4.44
N GLU A 88 -10.37 16.21 -3.70
CA GLU A 88 -11.83 16.03 -3.66
C GLU A 88 -12.45 16.35 -2.30
N ASP A 89 -11.64 16.71 -1.30
CA ASP A 89 -12.10 16.91 0.07
C ASP A 89 -12.19 18.39 0.48
N ASP A 90 -13.42 18.86 0.70
CA ASP A 90 -13.71 20.17 1.30
C ASP A 90 -13.98 20.08 2.82
N THR A 91 -14.00 18.88 3.40
CA THR A 91 -14.46 18.64 4.78
C THR A 91 -13.33 18.49 5.80
N GLY A 92 -12.11 18.16 5.36
CA GLY A 92 -10.96 17.84 6.20
C GLY A 92 -10.91 16.37 6.65
N LEU A 93 -11.88 15.54 6.24
CA LEU A 93 -11.89 14.09 6.50
C LEU A 93 -10.72 13.37 5.82
N TRP A 94 -10.14 13.97 4.78
CA TRP A 94 -8.91 13.51 4.15
C TRP A 94 -7.81 13.21 5.18
N GLY A 95 -7.62 14.08 6.17
CA GLY A 95 -6.56 13.92 7.16
C GLY A 95 -6.74 12.68 8.03
N VAL A 96 -7.99 12.38 8.40
CA VAL A 96 -8.33 11.15 9.14
C VAL A 96 -8.12 9.92 8.26
N GLY A 97 -8.54 9.99 7.00
CA GLY A 97 -8.31 8.94 6.01
C GLY A 97 -6.81 8.65 5.83
N ALA A 98 -5.97 9.68 5.72
CA ALA A 98 -4.52 9.54 5.59
C ALA A 98 -3.92 8.81 6.79
N VAL A 99 -4.37 9.12 8.01
CA VAL A 99 -3.92 8.43 9.23
C VAL A 99 -4.36 6.96 9.22
N LEU A 100 -5.61 6.67 8.86
CA LEU A 100 -6.11 5.30 8.80
C LEU A 100 -5.38 4.46 7.74
N VAL A 101 -5.14 5.03 6.55
CA VAL A 101 -4.36 4.39 5.48
C VAL A 101 -2.93 4.15 5.95
N LEU A 102 -2.28 5.14 6.56
CA LEU A 102 -0.93 4.99 7.07
C LEU A 102 -0.83 3.89 8.13
N VAL A 103 -1.74 3.88 9.11
CA VAL A 103 -1.73 2.89 10.19
C VAL A 103 -2.00 1.49 9.65
N GLY A 104 -3.00 1.34 8.77
CA GLY A 104 -3.34 0.05 8.17
C GLY A 104 -2.20 -0.51 7.32
N THR A 105 -1.64 0.31 6.43
CA THR A 105 -0.52 -0.09 5.56
C THR A 105 0.76 -0.35 6.36
N ALA A 106 1.06 0.46 7.38
CA ALA A 106 2.20 0.26 8.27
C ALA A 106 2.07 -1.03 9.06
N ALA A 107 0.92 -1.29 9.67
CA ALA A 107 0.70 -2.51 10.45
C ALA A 107 0.88 -3.77 9.57
N ALA A 108 0.25 -3.81 8.39
CA ALA A 108 0.37 -4.92 7.47
C ALA A 108 1.81 -5.09 6.94
N SER A 109 2.47 -4.00 6.56
CA SER A 109 3.83 -4.04 6.02
C SER A 109 4.87 -4.44 7.07
N LEU A 110 4.71 -3.98 8.31
CA LEU A 110 5.56 -4.37 9.43
C LEU A 110 5.39 -5.86 9.76
N LEU A 111 4.17 -6.38 9.70
CA LEU A 111 3.92 -7.81 9.88
C LEU A 111 4.64 -8.63 8.80
N VAL A 112 4.51 -8.24 7.52
CA VAL A 112 5.22 -8.90 6.40
C VAL A 112 6.74 -8.83 6.60
N ALA A 113 7.27 -7.66 6.95
CA ALA A 113 8.69 -7.47 7.23
C ALA A 113 9.19 -8.37 8.37
N ALA A 114 8.43 -8.47 9.46
CA ALA A 114 8.75 -9.34 10.59
C ALA A 114 8.76 -10.82 10.20
N VAL A 115 7.77 -11.27 9.43
CA VAL A 115 7.71 -12.66 8.92
C VAL A 115 8.90 -12.96 8.02
N VAL A 116 9.23 -12.07 7.07
CA VAL A 116 10.38 -12.26 6.17
C VAL A 116 11.69 -12.31 6.95
N ALA A 117 11.87 -11.43 7.94
CA ALA A 117 13.05 -11.42 8.80
C ALA A 117 13.17 -12.72 9.62
N ALA A 118 12.08 -13.18 10.23
CA ALA A 118 12.05 -14.42 11.02
C ALA A 118 12.37 -15.67 10.17
N VAL A 119 11.86 -15.72 8.94
CA VAL A 119 12.17 -16.82 8.01
C VAL A 119 13.64 -16.78 7.56
N ALA A 120 14.21 -15.59 7.38
CA ALA A 120 15.62 -15.45 7.01
C ALA A 120 16.55 -15.93 8.13
N THR A 121 16.29 -15.56 9.37
CA THR A 121 17.11 -15.98 10.53
C THR A 121 16.97 -17.46 10.84
N ALA A 122 15.79 -18.06 10.62
CA ALA A 122 15.60 -19.50 10.80
C ALA A 122 16.36 -20.37 9.77
N ARG A 123 16.79 -19.78 8.65
CA ARG A 123 17.51 -20.49 7.57
C ARG A 123 19.03 -20.45 7.72
N GLU A 124 19.57 -19.68 8.66
CA GLU A 124 20.99 -19.69 8.98
C GLU A 124 21.25 -20.81 10.01
N PRO A 125 21.83 -21.97 9.60
CA PRO A 125 22.23 -23.00 10.55
C PRO A 125 23.30 -22.42 11.48
N ARG A 126 23.05 -22.51 12.79
CA ARG A 126 24.04 -22.19 13.83
C ARG A 126 25.24 -23.12 13.79
#